data_AF-A0A3D1LDM0-F1
#
_entry.id   AF-A0A3D1LDM0-F1
#
_cell.length_a   1.000
_cell.length_b   1.000
_cell.length_c   1.000
_cell.angle_alpha   90.00
_cell.angle_beta   90.00
_cell.angle_gamma   90.00
#
_symmetry.space_group_name_H-M   'P 1'
#
loop_
_entity.id
_entity.type
_entity.pdbx_description
1 polymer ?
#
loop_
_entity_poly.entity_id
_entity_poly.type
_entity_poly.pdbx_seq_one_letter_code
_entity_poly.pdbx_strand_id
1 'polypeptide(L)' 'MQNQDIRRAAAGNGVFLWQVADVMGIADSSLSRKMRRELPADEKQMIFRIIEELAKEAAGA' A
#
# COMPACT_ATOMS: atom_id res chain seq x y z
N MET A 1 -13.21 4.07 8.30
CA MET A 1 -12.33 3.95 7.10
C MET A 1 -12.20 2.48 6.74
N GLN A 2 -12.46 2.15 5.49
CA GLN A 2 -12.19 0.84 4.87
C GLN A 2 -10.67 0.69 4.65
N ASN A 3 -10.20 -0.55 4.54
CA ASN A 3 -8.79 -0.90 4.32
C ASN A 3 -7.80 -0.33 5.36
N GLN A 4 -8.18 -0.32 6.64
CA GLN A 4 -7.29 0.11 7.73
C GLN A 4 -6.09 -0.81 7.93
N ASP A 5 -6.26 -2.09 7.63
CA ASP A 5 -5.21 -3.12 7.58
C ASP A 5 -4.04 -2.68 6.67
N ILE A 6 -4.34 -2.23 5.44
CA ILE A 6 -3.32 -1.72 4.51
C ILE A 6 -2.59 -0.51 5.11
N ARG A 7 -3.34 0.45 5.68
CA ARG A 7 -2.75 1.66 6.27
C ARG A 7 -1.84 1.33 7.45
N ARG A 8 -2.24 0.37 8.29
CA ARG A 8 -1.44 -0.09 9.43
C ARG A 8 -0.19 -0.85 8.97
N ALA A 9 -0.30 -1.69 7.95
CA ALA A 9 0.85 -2.39 7.40
C ALA A 9 1.87 -1.42 6.80
N ALA A 10 1.41 -0.45 6.00
CA ALA A 10 2.28 0.57 5.43
C ALA A 10 2.99 1.38 6.54
N ALA A 11 2.22 1.93 7.51
CA ALA A 11 2.77 2.70 8.61
C ALA A 11 3.71 1.88 9.52
N GLY A 12 3.38 0.62 9.81
CA GLY A 12 4.19 -0.28 10.63
C GLY A 12 5.54 -0.65 9.99
N ASN A 13 5.62 -0.57 8.66
CA ASN A 13 6.85 -0.81 7.90
C ASN A 13 7.55 0.48 7.46
N GLY A 14 7.07 1.66 7.86
CA GLY A 14 7.63 2.94 7.42
C GLY A 14 7.42 3.24 5.93
N VAL A 15 6.50 2.55 5.26
CA VAL A 15 6.18 2.72 3.85
C VAL A 15 5.05 3.74 3.68
N PHE A 16 5.21 4.67 2.77
CA PHE A 16 4.17 5.62 2.41
C PHE A 16 3.27 5.07 1.30
N LEU A 17 1.96 5.37 1.37
CA LEU A 17 0.99 4.93 0.35
C LEU A 17 1.30 5.45 -1.05
N TRP A 18 1.96 6.61 -1.17
CA TRP A 18 2.37 7.12 -2.47
C TRP A 18 3.46 6.25 -3.12
N GLN A 19 4.33 5.60 -2.34
CA GLN A 19 5.33 4.66 -2.87
C GLN A 19 4.66 3.40 -3.42
N VAL A 20 3.64 2.90 -2.71
CA VAL A 20 2.82 1.78 -3.18
C VAL A 20 2.11 2.15 -4.48
N ALA A 21 1.55 3.36 -4.55
CA ALA A 21 0.88 3.85 -5.76
C ALA A 21 1.85 3.96 -6.94
N ASP A 22 3.08 4.41 -6.70
CA ASP A 22 4.14 4.53 -7.71
C ASP A 22 4.52 3.15 -8.29
N VAL A 23 4.73 2.14 -7.43
CA VAL A 23 4.98 0.75 -7.88
C VAL A 23 3.80 0.16 -8.65
N MET A 24 2.56 0.51 -8.27
CA MET A 24 1.36 0.11 -9.00
C MET A 24 1.17 0.88 -10.32
N GLY A 25 1.97 1.91 -10.61
CA GLY A 25 1.83 2.76 -11.79
C GLY A 25 0.57 3.62 -11.78
N ILE A 26 0.05 3.95 -10.59
CA ILE A 26 -1.15 4.78 -10.41
C ILE A 26 -0.83 6.02 -9.57
N ALA A 27 -1.65 7.06 -9.72
CA ALA A 27 -1.54 8.22 -8.84
C ALA A 27 -1.94 7.87 -7.39
N ASP A 28 -1.27 8.47 -6.41
CA ASP A 28 -1.63 8.36 -4.98
C ASP A 28 -3.12 8.70 -4.74
N SER A 29 -3.63 9.72 -5.42
CA SER A 29 -5.04 10.12 -5.33
C SER A 29 -6.00 9.02 -5.79
N SER A 30 -5.59 8.20 -6.76
CA SER A 30 -6.34 7.04 -7.25
C SER A 30 -6.34 5.90 -6.24
N LEU A 31 -5.18 5.57 -5.66
CA LEU A 31 -5.08 4.57 -4.59
C LEU A 31 -5.89 4.99 -3.36
N SER A 32 -5.73 6.23 -2.93
CA SER A 32 -6.48 6.81 -1.81
C SER A 32 -7.99 6.81 -2.03
N ARG A 33 -8.46 7.04 -3.28
CA ARG A 33 -9.89 6.95 -3.62
C ARG A 33 -10.39 5.50 -3.63
N LYS A 34 -9.62 4.57 -4.19
CA LYS A 34 -9.89 3.12 -4.19
C LYS A 34 -10.06 2.59 -2.76
N MET A 35 -9.15 2.97 -1.86
CA MET A 35 -9.16 2.54 -0.45
C MET A 35 -10.35 3.07 0.38
N ARG A 36 -11.21 3.94 -0.15
CA ARG A 36 -12.44 4.39 0.54
C ARG A 36 -13.54 3.32 0.52
N ARG A 37 -13.42 2.29 -0.32
CA ARG A 37 -14.32 1.14 -0.40
C ARG A 37 -13.54 -0.13 -0.09
N GLU A 38 -14.22 -1.20 0.34
CA GLU A 38 -13.53 -2.48 0.56
C GLU A 38 -12.91 -2.95 -0.76
N LEU A 39 -11.60 -3.23 -0.73
CA LEU A 39 -10.88 -3.73 -1.89
C LEU A 39 -11.08 -5.25 -2.01
N PRO A 40 -11.09 -5.78 -3.24
CA PRO A 40 -11.01 -7.22 -3.46
C PRO A 40 -9.79 -7.82 -2.76
N ALA A 41 -9.92 -9.08 -2.32
CA ALA A 41 -8.83 -9.78 -1.61
C ALA A 41 -7.53 -9.81 -2.44
N ASP A 42 -7.63 -10.01 -3.75
CA ASP A 42 -6.48 -10.05 -4.66
C ASP A 42 -5.75 -8.71 -4.72
N GLU A 43 -6.49 -7.60 -4.81
CA GLU A 43 -5.92 -6.25 -4.83
C GLU A 43 -5.29 -5.90 -3.48
N LYS A 44 -5.91 -6.33 -2.37
CA LYS A 44 -5.32 -6.23 -1.04
C LYS A 44 -3.98 -6.97 -0.95
N GLN A 45 -3.94 -8.23 -1.39
CA GLN A 45 -2.72 -9.04 -1.36
C GLN A 45 -1.61 -8.42 -2.20
N MET A 46 -1.92 -7.86 -3.38
CA MET A 46 -0.96 -7.15 -4.21
C MET A 46 -0.36 -5.95 -3.45
N ILE A 47 -1.20 -5.15 -2.80
CA ILE A 47 -0.75 -3.99 -2.00
C ILE A 47 0.14 -4.44 -0.83
N PHE A 48 -0.23 -5.50 -0.11
CA PHE A 48 0.59 -6.02 0.99
C PHE A 48 1.97 -6.48 0.50
N ARG A 49 2.05 -7.19 -0.63
CA ARG A 49 3.33 -7.59 -1.23
C ARG A 49 4.19 -6.39 -1.57
N ILE A 50 3.61 -5.34 -2.16
CA ILE A 50 4.36 -4.12 -2.50
C ILE A 50 4.88 -3.43 -1.23
N ILE A 51 4.07 -3.37 -0.16
CA ILE A 51 4.51 -2.83 1.13
C ILE A 51 5.70 -3.63 1.68
N GLU A 52 5.63 -4.96 1.64
CA GLU A 52 6.73 -5.83 2.11
C GLU A 52 8.02 -5.64 1.31
N GLU A 53 7.93 -5.53 -0.03
CA GLU A 53 9.10 -5.28 -0.87
C GLU A 53 9.71 -3.90 -0.60
N LEU A 54 8.89 -2.85 -0.54
CA LEU A 54 9.36 -1.49 -0.20
C LEU A 54 9.97 -1.42 1.21
N ALA A 55 9.42 -2.17 2.17
CA ALA A 55 9.94 -2.25 3.53
C ALA A 55 11.33 -2.89 3.56
N LYS A 56 11.55 -3.96 2.78
CA LYS A 56 12.86 -4.62 2.65
C LYS A 56 13.88 -3.68 2.01
N GLU A 57 13.50 -2.98 0.96
CA GLU A 57 14.36 -1.99 0.31
C GLU A 57 14.76 -0.86 1.26
N ALA A 58 13.81 -0.36 2.06
CA ALA A 58 14.07 0.70 3.05
C ALA A 58 14.93 0.23 4.24
N ALA A 59 14.86 -1.05 4.63
CA ALA A 59 15.67 -1.60 5.71
C ALA A 59 17.09 -2.01 5.27
N GLY A 60 17.30 -2.20 3.96
CA GLY A 60 18.60 -2.56 3.38
C GLY A 60 19.45 -1.37 2.93
N ALA A 61 18.91 -0.15 2.95
CA ALA A 61 19.59 1.11 2.60
C ALA A 61 20.06 1.86 3.86
#